data_AF-A0A2W6E3M2-F1
#
_entry.id   AF-A0A2W6E3M2-F1
#
_cell.length_a   1.000
_cell.length_b   1.000
_cell.length_c   1.000
_cell.angle_alpha   90.00
_cell.angle_beta   90.00
_cell.angle_gamma   90.00
#
_symmetry.space_group_name_H-M   'P 1'
#
loop_
_entity.id
_entity.type
_entity.pdbx_description
1 polymer ?
#
loop_
_entity_poly.entity_id
_entity_poly.type
_entity_poly.pdbx_seq_one_letter_code
_entity_poly.pdbx_strand_id
1 'polypeptide(L)'
;MSVIHRVALASAASVATVAAAALVMAPAAGAQARATASPHGQSFISHFHKISTIASTVPGNGDVNPYGMAVVGRSQGRLHRGNVLISNFNNKKNLQGTGTTIVQVSPGGSVSTFARIRAKHLPGA
;
A
#
# COMPACT_ATOMS: atom_id res chain seq x y z
N MET A 1 -13.85 -3.23 -82.20
CA MET A 1 -12.76 -3.96 -82.89
C MET A 1 -11.73 -2.93 -83.30
N SER A 2 -10.43 -3.08 -83.19
CA SER A 2 -9.58 -4.11 -82.61
C SER A 2 -8.19 -3.49 -82.62
N VAL A 3 -7.66 -3.20 -81.44
CA VAL A 3 -6.30 -3.52 -81.00
C VAL A 3 -5.12 -2.87 -81.77
N ILE A 4 -4.06 -2.60 -81.00
CA ILE A 4 -2.64 -2.78 -81.35
C ILE A 4 -1.83 -1.49 -81.34
N HIS A 5 -0.72 -1.36 -80.59
CA HIS A 5 -0.10 -2.15 -79.52
C HIS A 5 1.06 -1.29 -78.95
N ARG A 6 1.27 -1.42 -77.64
CA ARG A 6 2.55 -1.75 -76.96
C ARG A 6 3.83 -1.10 -77.51
N VAL A 7 4.48 -0.17 -76.80
CA VAL A 7 5.28 -0.29 -75.54
C VAL A 7 6.75 -0.03 -75.86
N ALA A 8 7.41 0.66 -74.92
CA ALA A 8 8.85 0.88 -74.75
C ALA A 8 9.41 2.04 -75.61
N LEU A 9 10.31 2.90 -75.15
CA LEU A 9 11.13 2.92 -73.94
C LEU A 9 11.61 4.36 -73.68
N ALA A 10 11.83 4.64 -72.40
CA ALA A 10 12.57 5.73 -71.76
C ALA A 10 13.30 6.79 -72.63
N SER A 11 13.14 8.06 -72.28
CA SER A 11 14.10 8.84 -71.46
C SER A 11 13.94 10.34 -71.69
N ALA A 12 13.93 11.14 -70.61
CA ALA A 12 14.50 12.48 -70.56
C ALA A 12 14.44 13.02 -69.13
N ALA A 13 15.55 13.62 -68.71
CA ALA A 13 15.72 14.33 -67.46
C ALA A 13 14.71 15.46 -67.28
N SER A 14 14.40 15.81 -66.03
CA SER A 14 14.67 17.14 -65.44
C SER A 14 14.10 17.25 -64.04
N VAL A 15 15.01 17.54 -63.10
CA VAL A 15 14.88 18.38 -61.90
C VAL A 15 13.46 18.71 -61.43
N ALA A 16 13.07 18.16 -60.28
CA ALA A 16 12.21 18.87 -59.33
C ALA A 16 12.43 18.33 -57.92
N THR A 17 12.86 19.24 -57.07
CA THR A 17 13.09 19.17 -55.63
C THR A 17 11.93 18.58 -54.82
N VAL A 18 12.22 17.82 -53.76
CA VAL A 18 11.99 18.18 -52.34
C VAL A 18 11.96 16.93 -51.45
N ALA A 19 12.66 17.07 -50.31
CA ALA A 19 12.53 16.36 -49.04
C ALA A 19 13.06 14.92 -48.92
N ALA A 20 14.24 14.78 -48.31
CA ALA A 20 14.46 13.75 -47.31
C ALA A 20 15.62 14.09 -46.36
N ALA A 21 15.29 14.11 -45.07
CA ALA A 21 16.09 13.66 -43.93
C ALA A 21 17.43 14.35 -43.58
N ALA A 22 17.41 15.11 -42.48
CA ALA A 22 18.36 14.94 -41.36
C ALA A 22 17.92 15.85 -40.19
N LEU A 23 17.04 15.37 -39.32
CA LEU A 23 16.80 16.05 -38.05
C LEU A 23 18.03 15.82 -37.16
N VAL A 24 18.69 16.91 -36.81
CA VAL A 24 19.89 16.98 -35.98
C VAL A 24 19.62 16.34 -34.62
N MET A 25 20.35 15.28 -34.29
CA MET A 25 20.39 14.70 -32.93
C MET A 25 21.10 15.68 -31.99
N ALA A 26 20.32 16.53 -31.31
CA ALA A 26 20.80 17.26 -30.15
C ALA A 26 20.82 16.32 -28.93
N PRO A 27 21.90 16.26 -28.13
CA PRO A 27 21.86 15.54 -26.87
C PRO A 27 20.97 16.35 -25.91
N ALA A 28 19.78 15.85 -25.60
CA ALA A 28 19.07 16.25 -24.40
C ALA A 28 19.90 15.78 -23.21
N ALA A 29 20.91 16.58 -22.83
CA ALA A 29 21.58 16.44 -21.56
C ALA A 29 20.50 16.60 -20.49
N GLY A 30 20.10 15.48 -19.89
CA GLY A 30 19.09 15.44 -18.86
C GLY A 30 19.45 16.44 -17.77
N ALA A 31 18.66 17.50 -17.67
CA ALA A 31 18.54 18.19 -16.41
C ALA A 31 17.76 17.26 -15.48
N GLN A 32 18.44 16.27 -14.87
CA GLN A 32 17.90 15.61 -13.70
C GLN A 32 17.70 16.70 -12.65
N ALA A 33 16.46 17.14 -12.48
CA ALA A 33 16.06 17.90 -11.32
C ALA A 33 16.46 17.08 -10.09
N ARG A 34 17.55 17.46 -9.43
CA ARG A 34 17.88 16.94 -8.10
C ARG A 34 16.77 17.44 -7.21
N ALA A 35 15.82 16.56 -6.87
CA ALA A 35 14.95 16.77 -5.74
C ALA A 35 15.87 17.02 -4.54
N THR A 36 15.92 18.26 -4.07
CA THR A 36 16.55 18.58 -2.80
C THR A 36 15.75 17.82 -1.75
N ALA A 37 16.33 16.74 -1.22
CA ALA A 37 15.75 16.04 -0.09
C ALA A 37 15.47 17.10 0.97
N SER A 38 14.19 17.24 1.36
CA SER A 38 13.85 18.03 2.54
C SER A 38 14.73 17.49 3.68
N PRO A 39 15.27 18.34 4.56
CA PRO A 39 15.97 17.86 5.74
C PRO A 39 14.93 17.15 6.60
N HIS A 40 14.74 15.86 6.33
CA HIS A 40 13.91 15.00 7.13
C HIS A 40 14.61 14.96 8.49
N GLY A 41 14.04 15.65 9.48
CA GLY A 41 14.37 15.41 10.87
C GLY A 41 14.35 13.91 11.12
N GLN A 42 15.17 13.47 12.07
CA GLN A 42 15.33 12.05 12.40
C GLN A 42 13.97 11.33 12.43
N SER A 43 13.88 10.14 11.80
CA SER A 43 12.65 9.35 11.80
C SER A 43 12.15 9.13 13.23
N PHE A 44 10.83 9.20 13.45
CA PHE A 44 10.24 8.95 14.78
C PHE A 44 10.75 7.66 15.42
N ILE A 45 10.99 6.61 14.63
CA ILE A 45 11.43 5.33 15.16
C ILE A 45 12.94 5.22 15.40
N SER A 46 13.76 6.14 14.89
CA SER A 46 15.23 5.96 14.84
C SER A 46 15.90 6.03 16.22
N HIS A 47 15.25 6.66 17.20
CA HIS A 47 15.77 6.81 18.55
C HIS A 47 15.36 5.67 19.51
N PHE A 48 14.58 4.69 19.03
CA PHE A 48 14.19 3.52 19.83
C PHE A 48 15.07 2.32 19.46
N HIS A 49 15.84 1.83 20.42
CA HIS A 49 16.79 0.71 20.22
C HIS A 49 16.45 -0.55 21.03
N LYS A 50 15.35 -0.51 21.79
CA LYS A 50 14.94 -1.62 22.66
C LYS A 50 13.48 -1.97 22.39
N ILE A 51 13.23 -3.26 22.22
CA ILE A 51 11.89 -3.82 22.13
C ILE A 51 11.58 -4.47 23.48
N SER A 52 10.45 -4.10 24.08
CA SER A 52 9.91 -4.76 25.26
C SER A 52 8.54 -5.36 24.94
N THR A 53 8.35 -6.61 25.33
CA THR A 53 7.02 -7.24 25.30
C THR A 53 6.21 -6.71 26.47
N ILE A 54 5.12 -5.99 26.18
CA ILE A 54 4.25 -5.43 27.22
C ILE A 54 3.19 -6.41 27.71
N ALA A 55 2.71 -7.30 26.84
CA ALA A 55 1.62 -8.22 27.15
C ALA A 55 1.43 -9.30 26.07
N SER A 56 0.78 -10.41 26.45
CA SER A 56 0.15 -11.33 25.50
C SER A 56 -1.20 -10.78 25.05
N THR A 57 -1.51 -10.91 23.77
CA THR A 57 -2.82 -10.53 23.22
C THR A 57 -3.81 -11.70 23.20
N VAL A 58 -3.39 -12.90 23.56
CA VAL A 58 -4.24 -14.10 23.58
C VAL A 58 -5.22 -13.99 24.75
N PRO A 59 -6.54 -13.86 24.50
CA PRO A 59 -7.56 -13.79 25.53
C PRO A 59 -7.86 -15.19 26.09
N GLY A 60 -8.64 -15.25 27.18
CA GLY A 60 -8.99 -16.52 27.84
C GLY A 60 -9.69 -17.56 26.93
N ASN A 61 -10.33 -17.15 25.83
CA ASN A 61 -10.94 -18.07 24.87
C ASN A 61 -9.97 -18.61 23.80
N GLY A 62 -8.72 -18.13 23.79
CA GLY A 62 -7.64 -18.61 22.94
C GLY A 62 -7.65 -18.08 21.51
N ASP A 63 -8.38 -17.01 21.19
CA ASP A 63 -8.24 -16.37 19.88
C ASP A 63 -6.82 -15.82 19.70
N VAL A 64 -6.25 -15.94 18.51
CA VAL A 64 -4.86 -15.58 18.21
C VAL A 64 -4.79 -14.67 16.99
N ASN A 65 -3.56 -14.33 16.60
CA ASN A 65 -3.25 -13.64 15.36
C ASN A 65 -3.67 -12.15 15.37
N PRO A 66 -2.91 -11.28 16.07
CA PRO A 66 -3.22 -9.86 16.15
C PRO A 66 -2.96 -9.18 14.80
N TYR A 67 -4.01 -8.65 14.19
CA TYR A 67 -3.91 -7.95 12.89
C TYR A 67 -4.47 -6.53 12.95
N GLY A 68 -5.65 -6.34 13.55
CA GLY A 68 -6.26 -5.02 13.69
C GLY A 68 -5.78 -4.32 14.98
N MET A 69 -5.16 -3.16 14.86
CA MET A 69 -4.60 -2.39 15.98
C MET A 69 -5.05 -0.94 15.93
N ALA A 70 -5.50 -0.39 17.07
CA ALA A 70 -5.84 1.02 17.18
C ALA A 70 -5.42 1.60 18.54
N VAL A 71 -4.70 2.73 18.53
CA VAL A 71 -4.39 3.48 19.75
C VAL A 71 -5.60 4.33 20.12
N VAL A 72 -6.04 4.23 21.37
CA VAL A 72 -7.17 5.00 21.88
C VAL A 72 -6.77 6.47 22.08
N GLY A 73 -7.30 7.34 21.23
CA GLY A 73 -6.98 8.77 21.22
C GLY A 73 -7.74 9.63 22.23
N ARG A 74 -8.74 9.10 22.93
CA ARG A 74 -9.52 9.79 23.98
C ARG A 74 -10.20 8.77 24.88
N SER A 75 -10.28 9.07 26.19
CA SER A 75 -11.04 8.24 27.12
C SER A 75 -12.55 8.47 26.95
N GLN A 76 -13.32 7.40 26.83
CA GLN A 76 -14.78 7.42 26.75
C GLN A 76 -15.36 6.05 27.11
N GLY A 77 -16.22 5.97 28.12
CA GLY A 77 -16.75 4.70 28.60
C GLY A 77 -15.62 3.74 28.98
N ARG A 78 -15.52 2.60 28.28
CA ARG A 78 -14.48 1.57 28.50
C ARG A 78 -13.16 1.82 27.74
N LEU A 79 -13.14 2.84 26.87
CA LEU A 79 -11.94 3.28 26.17
C LEU A 79 -11.12 4.15 27.12
N HIS A 80 -9.84 3.83 27.28
CA HIS A 80 -8.90 4.66 28.05
C HIS A 80 -7.80 5.17 27.13
N ARG A 81 -7.59 6.49 27.11
CA ARG A 81 -6.54 7.14 26.30
C ARG A 81 -5.20 6.44 26.49
N GLY A 82 -4.52 6.16 25.39
CA GLY A 82 -3.19 5.53 25.37
C GLY A 82 -3.21 4.00 25.39
N ASN A 83 -4.33 3.37 25.75
CA ASN A 83 -4.49 1.93 25.55
C ASN A 83 -4.52 1.61 24.05
N VAL A 84 -4.17 0.37 23.71
CA VAL A 84 -4.26 -0.16 22.37
C VAL A 84 -5.37 -1.21 22.32
N LEU A 85 -6.25 -1.12 21.33
CA LEU A 85 -7.21 -2.16 21.00
C LEU A 85 -6.60 -3.11 19.97
N ILE A 86 -6.66 -4.41 20.24
CA ILE A 86 -6.08 -5.46 19.40
C ILE A 86 -7.20 -6.44 19.02
N SER A 87 -7.41 -6.66 17.73
CA SER A 87 -8.28 -7.73 17.22
C SER A 87 -7.48 -9.01 16.99
N ASN A 88 -7.85 -10.09 17.66
CA ASN A 88 -7.33 -11.43 17.38
C ASN A 88 -8.17 -12.07 16.26
N PHE A 89 -7.59 -12.20 15.07
CA PHE A 89 -8.29 -12.54 13.84
C PHE A 89 -8.64 -14.03 13.72
N ASN A 90 -7.86 -14.91 14.34
CA ASN A 90 -8.06 -16.35 14.25
C ASN A 90 -8.64 -16.89 15.55
N ASN A 91 -9.44 -17.95 15.49
CA ASN A 91 -9.85 -18.66 16.69
C ASN A 91 -8.72 -19.53 17.27
N LYS A 92 -8.96 -20.21 18.40
CA LYS A 92 -7.99 -21.12 19.04
C LYS A 92 -7.53 -22.33 18.20
N LYS A 93 -8.25 -22.66 17.13
CA LYS A 93 -7.86 -23.68 16.14
C LYS A 93 -7.05 -23.07 14.99
N ASN A 94 -6.68 -21.80 15.11
CA ASN A 94 -6.00 -21.01 14.10
C ASN A 94 -6.77 -20.86 12.77
N LEU A 95 -8.11 -20.98 12.80
CA LEU A 95 -8.94 -20.76 11.62
C LEU A 95 -9.07 -19.26 11.34
N GLN A 96 -8.64 -18.86 10.15
CA GLN A 96 -8.55 -17.46 9.75
C GLN A 96 -9.92 -16.78 9.70
N GLY A 97 -10.01 -15.55 10.20
CA GLY A 97 -11.23 -14.74 10.17
C GLY A 97 -12.34 -15.19 11.10
N THR A 98 -12.10 -16.22 11.93
CA THR A 98 -13.09 -16.75 12.87
C THR A 98 -12.85 -16.33 14.32
N GLY A 99 -11.83 -15.50 14.55
CA GLY A 99 -11.59 -14.87 15.84
C GLY A 99 -12.73 -13.93 16.22
N THR A 100 -12.95 -13.77 17.53
CA THR A 100 -14.14 -13.12 18.07
C THR A 100 -13.81 -12.15 19.19
N THR A 101 -12.54 -11.86 19.45
CA THR A 101 -12.14 -11.04 20.60
C THR A 101 -11.33 -9.82 20.16
N ILE A 102 -11.74 -8.67 20.69
CA ILE A 102 -10.92 -7.47 20.77
C ILE A 102 -10.45 -7.35 22.22
N VAL A 103 -9.13 -7.38 22.44
CA VAL A 103 -8.53 -7.07 23.75
C VAL A 103 -8.11 -5.60 23.81
N GLN A 104 -8.03 -5.05 25.02
CA GLN A 104 -7.45 -3.76 25.30
C GLN A 104 -6.21 -3.96 26.17
N VAL A 105 -5.09 -3.40 25.72
CA VAL A 105 -3.78 -3.47 26.39
C VAL A 105 -3.38 -2.06 26.81
N SER A 106 -3.06 -1.88 28.09
CA SER A 106 -2.52 -0.62 28.60
C SER A 106 -1.01 -0.50 28.31
N PRO A 107 -0.44 0.71 28.28
CA PRO A 107 1.01 0.90 28.16
C PRO A 107 1.81 0.19 29.28
N GLY A 108 1.19 0.00 30.45
CA GLY A 108 1.78 -0.73 31.59
C GLY A 108 1.60 -2.25 31.55
N GLY A 109 1.04 -2.82 30.47
CA GLY A 109 0.94 -4.26 30.27
C GLY A 109 -0.32 -4.94 30.82
N SER A 110 -1.24 -4.21 31.47
CA SER A 110 -2.55 -4.78 31.83
C SER A 110 -3.39 -5.09 30.59
N VAL A 111 -3.98 -6.28 30.55
CA VAL A 111 -4.81 -6.78 29.44
C VAL A 111 -6.22 -7.08 29.93
N SER A 112 -7.21 -6.70 29.14
CA SER A 112 -8.61 -7.07 29.37
C SER A 112 -9.34 -7.32 28.06
N THR A 113 -10.43 -8.10 28.09
CA THR A 113 -11.31 -8.23 26.92
C THR A 113 -12.13 -6.96 26.78
N PHE A 114 -11.94 -6.23 25.67
CA PHE A 114 -12.72 -5.03 25.37
C PHE A 114 -14.08 -5.40 24.78
N ALA A 115 -14.09 -6.21 23.72
CA ALA A 115 -15.31 -6.62 23.06
C ALA A 115 -15.24 -8.08 22.60
N ARG A 116 -16.42 -8.71 22.54
CA ARG A 116 -16.61 -10.02 21.92
C ARG A 116 -17.53 -9.87 20.72
N ILE A 117 -16.99 -10.09 19.54
CA ILE A 117 -17.69 -10.04 18.26
C ILE A 117 -18.54 -11.31 18.16
N ARG A 118 -19.83 -11.15 17.91
CA ARG A 118 -20.75 -12.25 17.66
C ARG A 118 -21.41 -11.99 16.32
N ALA A 119 -21.25 -12.91 15.37
CA ALA A 119 -21.78 -12.76 14.01
C ALA A 119 -23.26 -12.34 14.03
N LYS A 120 -24.09 -13.00 14.84
CA LYS A 120 -25.51 -12.70 15.05
C LYS A 120 -25.86 -11.29 15.56
N HIS A 121 -24.88 -10.50 15.99
CA HIS A 121 -25.08 -9.13 16.48
C HIS A 121 -24.43 -8.10 15.55
N LEU A 122 -23.91 -8.52 14.40
CA LEU A 122 -23.38 -7.61 13.39
C LEU A 122 -24.54 -7.12 12.51
N PRO A 123 -24.48 -5.87 12.01
CA PRO A 123 -25.46 -5.39 11.04
C PRO A 123 -25.53 -6.31 9.81
N GLY A 124 -26.75 -6.69 9.42
CA GLY A 124 -27.00 -7.56 8.26
C GLY A 124 -26.85 -9.07 8.49
N ALA A 125 -26.70 -9.49 9.75
CA ALA A 125 -26.72 -10.90 10.16
C ALA A 125 -28.13 -11.49 10.28
#